data_AF-A0AA35X256-F1
#
_entry.id   AF-A0AA35X256-F1
#
_cell.length_a   1.000
_cell.length_b   1.000
_cell.length_c   1.000
_cell.angle_alpha   90.00
_cell.angle_beta   90.00
_cell.angle_gamma   90.00
#
_symmetry.space_group_name_H-M   'P 1'
#
loop_
_entity.id
_entity.type
_entity.pdbx_description
1 polymer ?
#
loop_
_entity_poly.entity_id
_entity_poly.type
_entity_poly.pdbx_seq_one_letter_code
_entity_poly.pdbx_strand_id
1 'polypeptide(L)'
;MEEEMSALEKRSESGLSWNYLPLTLERDSLSQTFTTQILPLVRPAWRDCHVQTKVFTDGITNVLLGFYVSREGSRDQEKEDIVLLRMNGEGTEVFLDRRAEILVMLSLHNANLVPPLYLELANGLCYGYIPGRPFTMDDMQDDVMMQRTARAVARLHAVPVPDTLRSPQPYVWNKIRQFLNTVTGSFTDLHKTQKFQEIFGSLAVVSEEVDALQMELRQSESSLVFCHNDLLCGNLIFDSSTGNVSMVDYEYGGPNLAAYDIGNHFCEFAGPLFCSFTL
;
A
#
# COMPACT_ATOMS: atom_id res chain seq x y z
N MET A 1 -3.33 -17.06 27.12
CA MET A 1 -3.82 -15.75 27.59
C MET A 1 -2.77 -14.97 28.39
N GLU A 2 -2.25 -15.45 29.54
CA GLU A 2 -1.06 -14.81 30.17
C GLU A 2 0.22 -14.97 29.33
N GLU A 3 0.42 -16.12 28.68
CA GLU A 3 1.59 -16.36 27.80
C GLU A 3 1.56 -15.56 26.48
N GLU A 4 0.38 -15.22 25.93
CA GLU A 4 0.28 -14.48 24.65
C GLU A 4 0.38 -12.97 24.83
N MET A 5 -0.16 -12.43 25.93
CA MET A 5 0.13 -11.05 26.33
C MET A 5 1.60 -10.85 26.71
N SER A 6 2.29 -11.91 27.16
CA SER A 6 3.72 -11.90 27.48
C SER A 6 4.62 -11.76 26.24
N ALA A 7 4.10 -11.98 25.02
CA ALA A 7 4.88 -11.91 23.78
C ALA A 7 4.66 -10.60 22.99
N LEU A 8 3.74 -9.74 23.42
CA LEU A 8 3.47 -8.47 22.74
C LEU A 8 4.58 -7.46 23.04
N GLU A 9 5.34 -7.09 22.02
CA GLU A 9 6.42 -6.11 22.10
C GLU A 9 5.91 -4.73 21.70
N LYS A 10 6.34 -3.69 22.42
CA LYS A 10 6.16 -2.31 21.98
C LYS A 10 7.42 -1.86 21.25
N ARG A 11 7.25 -1.46 19.99
CA ARG A 11 8.32 -0.87 19.19
C ARG A 11 8.05 0.62 19.01
N SER A 12 9.12 1.38 18.84
CA SER A 12 9.05 2.81 18.60
C SER A 12 10.19 3.29 17.74
N GLU A 13 9.93 4.26 16.88
CA GLU A 13 10.92 4.94 16.06
C GLU A 13 10.44 6.35 15.76
N SER A 14 11.28 7.34 16.03
CA SER A 14 11.03 8.75 15.69
C SER A 14 9.67 9.30 16.13
N GLY A 15 9.30 8.98 17.38
CA GLY A 15 8.05 9.42 18.00
C GLY A 15 6.81 8.62 17.59
N LEU A 16 6.94 7.68 16.64
CA LEU A 16 5.89 6.73 16.29
C LEU A 16 6.08 5.45 17.12
N SER A 17 4.98 4.89 17.61
CA SER A 17 4.98 3.64 18.38
C SER A 17 3.88 2.71 17.90
N TRP A 18 4.17 1.42 17.87
CA TRP A 18 3.22 0.39 17.47
C TRP A 18 3.50 -0.92 18.22
N ASN A 19 2.55 -1.84 18.15
CA ASN A 19 2.68 -3.15 18.77
C ASN A 19 3.20 -4.15 17.74
N TYR A 20 4.15 -4.98 18.15
CA TYR A 20 4.67 -6.10 17.39
C TYR A 20 4.36 -7.39 18.13
N LEU A 21 3.80 -8.35 17.41
CA LEU A 21 3.59 -9.71 17.90
C LEU A 21 4.47 -10.64 17.04
N PRO A 22 5.46 -11.34 17.61
CA PRO A 22 6.36 -12.24 16.89
C PRO A 22 5.65 -13.55 16.47
N LEU A 23 4.55 -13.40 15.73
CA LEU A 23 3.71 -14.48 15.23
C LEU A 23 3.88 -14.58 13.72
N THR A 24 4.22 -15.79 13.26
CA THR A 24 4.26 -16.13 11.83
C THR A 24 2.90 -16.70 11.42
N LEU A 25 2.30 -16.10 10.41
CA LEU A 25 1.05 -16.53 9.81
C LEU A 25 1.26 -17.69 8.84
N GLU A 26 0.34 -18.65 8.85
CA GLU A 26 0.26 -19.73 7.88
C GLU A 26 -1.03 -19.62 7.08
N ARG A 27 -0.95 -19.78 5.75
CA ARG A 27 -2.05 -19.55 4.81
C ARG A 27 -3.32 -20.34 5.17
N ASP A 28 -3.17 -21.61 5.55
CA ASP A 28 -4.30 -22.52 5.75
C ASP A 28 -4.98 -22.34 7.12
N SER A 29 -4.32 -21.64 8.06
CA SER A 29 -4.81 -21.47 9.44
C SER A 29 -5.13 -20.01 9.80
N LEU A 30 -5.10 -19.08 8.84
CA LEU A 30 -5.27 -17.63 9.09
C LEU A 30 -6.51 -17.28 9.93
N SER A 31 -7.67 -17.87 9.62
CA SER A 31 -8.91 -17.59 10.36
C SER A 31 -8.87 -18.11 11.80
N GLN A 32 -8.27 -19.28 12.00
CA GLN A 32 -8.10 -19.86 13.33
C GLN A 32 -7.12 -19.02 14.14
N THR A 33 -5.96 -18.70 13.57
CA THR A 33 -4.91 -17.87 14.17
C THR A 33 -5.44 -16.49 14.55
N PHE A 34 -6.26 -15.87 13.69
CA PHE A 34 -6.91 -14.60 14.02
C PHE A 34 -7.79 -14.74 15.27
N THR A 35 -8.69 -15.72 15.28
CA THR A 35 -9.68 -15.89 16.35
C THR A 35 -9.03 -16.25 17.69
N THR A 36 -7.98 -17.06 17.69
CA THR A 36 -7.36 -17.56 18.93
C THR A 36 -6.31 -16.61 19.50
N GLN A 37 -5.47 -15.99 18.65
CA GLN A 37 -4.29 -15.24 19.10
C GLN A 37 -4.40 -13.72 18.89
N ILE A 38 -5.02 -13.28 17.80
CA ILE A 38 -5.04 -11.85 17.42
C ILE A 38 -6.28 -11.13 17.96
N LEU A 39 -7.45 -11.75 17.86
CA LEU A 39 -8.73 -11.17 18.29
C LEU A 39 -8.73 -10.72 19.75
N PRO A 40 -8.21 -11.50 20.72
CA PRO A 40 -8.17 -11.07 22.12
C PRO A 40 -7.35 -9.79 22.35
N LEU A 41 -6.37 -9.52 21.49
CA LEU A 41 -5.49 -8.34 21.57
C LEU A 41 -6.11 -7.12 20.88
N VAL A 42 -6.74 -7.32 19.73
CA VAL A 42 -7.19 -6.22 18.84
C VAL A 42 -8.66 -5.85 19.06
N ARG A 43 -9.51 -6.84 19.37
CA ARG A 43 -10.95 -6.69 19.60
C ARG A 43 -11.43 -7.65 20.71
N PRO A 44 -11.02 -7.43 21.97
CA PRO A 44 -11.43 -8.30 23.09
C PRO A 44 -12.96 -8.39 23.27
N ALA A 45 -13.70 -7.35 22.88
CA ALA A 45 -15.16 -7.32 22.94
C ALA A 45 -15.84 -8.35 22.01
N TRP A 46 -15.13 -8.90 21.02
CA TRP A 46 -15.68 -9.87 20.07
C TRP A 46 -15.52 -11.33 20.52
N ARG A 47 -14.94 -11.58 21.69
CA ARG A 47 -14.55 -12.93 22.14
C ARG A 47 -15.70 -13.94 22.15
N ASP A 48 -16.89 -13.49 22.53
CA ASP A 48 -18.10 -14.31 22.63
C ASP A 48 -19.05 -14.08 21.44
N CYS A 49 -18.60 -13.39 20.39
CA CYS A 49 -19.38 -13.09 19.21
C CYS A 49 -19.16 -14.13 18.10
N HIS A 50 -20.14 -14.28 17.21
CA HIS A 50 -19.96 -15.03 15.97
C HIS A 50 -19.18 -14.17 14.96
N VAL A 51 -17.86 -14.37 14.90
CA VAL A 51 -16.98 -13.66 13.98
C VAL A 51 -17.12 -14.25 12.58
N GLN A 52 -17.41 -13.38 11.62
CA GLN A 52 -17.48 -13.70 10.21
C GLN A 52 -16.19 -13.28 9.50
N THR A 53 -15.87 -14.00 8.42
CA THR A 53 -14.65 -13.79 7.65
C THR A 53 -14.99 -13.48 6.19
N LYS A 54 -14.27 -12.54 5.59
CA LYS A 54 -14.30 -12.23 4.15
C LYS A 54 -12.89 -12.31 3.59
N VAL A 55 -12.71 -13.05 2.50
CA VAL A 55 -11.45 -13.08 1.74
C VAL A 55 -11.47 -11.94 0.72
N PHE A 56 -10.36 -11.22 0.60
CA PHE A 56 -10.13 -10.23 -0.46
C PHE A 56 -9.13 -10.82 -1.46
N THR A 57 -9.52 -10.87 -2.74
CA THR A 57 -8.78 -11.56 -3.81
C THR A 57 -8.10 -10.62 -4.80
N ASP A 58 -8.21 -9.31 -4.60
CA ASP A 58 -7.81 -8.33 -5.62
C ASP A 58 -6.30 -8.01 -5.61
N GLY A 59 -5.54 -8.52 -4.62
CA GLY A 59 -4.08 -8.39 -4.57
C GLY A 59 -3.35 -9.55 -5.26
N ILE A 60 -2.28 -9.25 -5.99
CA ILE A 60 -1.50 -10.25 -6.75
C ILE A 60 -0.60 -11.10 -5.83
N THR A 61 -0.04 -10.49 -4.79
CA THR A 61 1.03 -11.07 -3.95
C THR A 61 0.61 -11.35 -2.51
N ASN A 62 -0.27 -10.54 -1.93
CA ASN A 62 -0.63 -10.62 -0.51
C ASN A 62 -1.94 -11.39 -0.30
N VAL A 63 -2.04 -12.13 0.81
CA VAL A 63 -3.31 -12.74 1.25
C VAL A 63 -3.96 -11.81 2.27
N LEU A 64 -5.20 -11.38 2.01
CA LEU A 64 -5.93 -10.43 2.85
C LEU A 64 -7.28 -10.99 3.28
N LEU A 65 -7.52 -11.02 4.60
CA LEU A 65 -8.78 -11.43 5.21
C LEU A 65 -9.34 -10.31 6.06
N GLY A 66 -10.65 -10.07 5.97
CA GLY A 66 -11.38 -9.19 6.87
C GLY A 66 -12.24 -9.98 7.84
N PHE A 67 -12.27 -9.54 9.09
CA PHE A 67 -13.04 -10.12 10.18
C PHE A 67 -14.00 -9.09 10.75
N TYR A 68 -15.23 -9.51 11.01
CA TYR A 68 -16.29 -8.63 11.50
C TYR A 68 -17.38 -9.41 12.23
N VAL A 69 -18.20 -8.71 13.02
CA VAL A 69 -19.36 -9.29 13.71
C VAL A 69 -20.61 -8.66 13.14
N SER A 70 -21.49 -9.47 12.54
CA SER A 70 -22.83 -9.00 12.15
C SER A 70 -23.74 -9.02 13.38
N ARG A 71 -24.43 -7.91 13.69
CA ARG A 71 -25.57 -7.98 14.61
C ARG A 71 -26.87 -8.21 13.85
N GLU A 72 -27.77 -9.00 14.43
CA GLU A 72 -29.07 -9.26 13.82
C GLU A 72 -29.93 -7.98 13.81
N GLY A 73 -30.39 -7.58 12.61
CA GLY A 73 -31.34 -6.47 12.43
C GLY A 73 -30.78 -5.21 11.76
N SER A 74 -29.46 -5.07 11.64
CA SER A 74 -28.76 -3.94 11.03
C SER A 74 -28.51 -4.20 9.54
N ARG A 75 -29.44 -3.77 8.67
CA ARG A 75 -29.16 -3.68 7.23
C ARG A 75 -28.16 -2.53 7.03
N ASP A 76 -26.93 -2.89 6.67
CA ASP A 76 -25.89 -2.02 6.10
C ASP A 76 -25.10 -1.06 7.02
N GLN A 77 -25.46 -0.86 8.30
CA GLN A 77 -24.79 0.13 9.17
C GLN A 77 -23.63 -0.39 10.06
N GLU A 78 -23.33 -1.70 10.07
CA GLU A 78 -22.30 -2.27 10.99
C GLU A 78 -21.05 -2.81 10.29
N LYS A 79 -20.82 -2.46 9.01
CA LYS A 79 -19.53 -2.72 8.33
C LYS A 79 -18.42 -1.72 8.72
N GLU A 80 -18.61 -0.98 9.81
CA GLU A 80 -17.66 0.04 10.26
C GLU A 80 -16.53 -0.54 11.13
N ASP A 81 -16.80 -1.59 11.92
CA ASP A 81 -15.77 -2.24 12.74
C ASP A 81 -15.30 -3.54 12.08
N ILE A 82 -14.47 -3.40 11.04
CA ILE A 82 -13.82 -4.52 10.35
C ILE A 82 -12.31 -4.47 10.65
N VAL A 83 -11.74 -5.64 10.98
CA VAL A 83 -10.31 -5.83 11.18
C VAL A 83 -9.74 -6.61 10.00
N LEU A 84 -8.65 -6.11 9.41
CA LEU A 84 -7.94 -6.75 8.33
C LEU A 84 -6.70 -7.48 8.85
N LEU A 85 -6.50 -8.71 8.39
CA LEU A 85 -5.28 -9.48 8.56
C LEU A 85 -4.64 -9.72 7.19
N ARG A 86 -3.43 -9.21 7.00
CA ARG A 86 -2.64 -9.37 5.78
C ARG A 86 -1.44 -10.25 6.05
N MET A 87 -1.26 -11.29 5.25
CA MET A 87 0.00 -12.04 5.14
C MET A 87 0.74 -11.56 3.89
N ASN A 88 2.00 -11.17 4.06
CA ASN A 88 2.82 -10.64 2.96
C ASN A 88 3.20 -11.76 1.97
N GLY A 89 3.29 -11.42 0.69
CA GLY A 89 3.73 -12.36 -0.35
C GLY A 89 5.21 -12.74 -0.23
N GLU A 90 5.55 -14.00 -0.51
CA GLU A 90 6.94 -14.48 -0.50
C GLU A 90 7.80 -13.77 -1.56
N GLY A 91 9.02 -13.36 -1.21
CA GLY A 91 10.00 -12.76 -2.13
C GLY A 91 9.78 -11.28 -2.41
N THR A 92 8.73 -10.68 -1.86
CA THR A 92 8.42 -9.25 -2.06
C THR A 92 9.31 -8.32 -1.22
N GLU A 93 9.95 -8.85 -0.17
CA GLU A 93 10.94 -8.16 0.67
C GLU A 93 12.19 -7.72 -0.10
N VAL A 94 12.46 -8.29 -1.28
CA VAL A 94 13.56 -7.87 -2.16
C VAL A 94 13.35 -6.44 -2.67
N PHE A 95 12.10 -6.00 -2.76
CA PHE A 95 11.72 -4.73 -3.37
C PHE A 95 10.97 -3.79 -2.42
N LEU A 96 10.33 -4.33 -1.39
CA LEU A 96 9.50 -3.58 -0.46
C LEU A 96 10.17 -3.45 0.91
N ASP A 97 10.33 -2.21 1.34
CA ASP A 97 10.80 -1.90 2.69
C ASP A 97 9.62 -1.96 3.67
N ARG A 98 9.50 -3.11 4.35
CA ARG A 98 8.44 -3.36 5.33
C ARG A 98 8.48 -2.41 6.52
N ARG A 99 9.67 -1.92 6.85
CA ARG A 99 9.85 -0.95 7.93
C ARG A 99 9.30 0.42 7.50
N ALA A 100 9.64 0.86 6.29
CA ALA A 100 9.12 2.09 5.72
C ALA A 100 7.58 2.05 5.59
N GLU A 101 7.02 0.92 5.16
CA GLU A 101 5.57 0.71 5.06
C GLU A 101 4.85 0.94 6.41
N ILE A 102 5.39 0.42 7.51
CA ILE A 102 4.83 0.63 8.86
C ILE A 102 4.89 2.11 9.24
N LEU A 103 6.02 2.77 9.02
CA LEU A 103 6.19 4.20 9.32
C LEU A 103 5.22 5.07 8.51
N VAL A 104 4.99 4.72 7.25
CA VAL A 104 3.99 5.33 6.37
C VAL A 104 2.59 5.17 6.96
N MET A 105 2.16 3.95 7.28
CA MET A 105 0.82 3.71 7.85
C MET A 105 0.60 4.50 9.15
N LEU A 106 1.59 4.51 10.05
CA LEU A 106 1.49 5.24 11.31
C LEU A 106 1.43 6.76 11.11
N SER A 107 2.20 7.30 10.17
CA SER A 107 2.20 8.73 9.86
C SER A 107 0.86 9.17 9.27
N LEU A 108 0.30 8.37 8.36
CA LEU A 108 -1.00 8.62 7.75
C LEU A 108 -2.15 8.45 8.74
N HIS A 109 -2.02 7.52 9.69
CA HIS A 109 -3.00 7.35 10.75
C HIS A 109 -3.05 8.60 11.66
N ASN A 110 -1.89 9.12 12.05
CA ASN A 110 -1.80 10.38 12.81
C ASN A 110 -2.39 11.58 12.04
N ALA A 111 -2.37 11.54 10.71
CA ALA A 111 -3.02 12.52 9.85
C ALA A 111 -4.52 12.25 9.59
N ASN A 112 -5.10 11.20 10.19
CA ASN A 112 -6.49 10.75 10.02
C ASN A 112 -6.84 10.35 8.56
N LEU A 113 -5.87 9.86 7.80
CA LEU A 113 -6.08 9.42 6.41
C LEU A 113 -6.28 7.90 6.29
N VAL A 114 -5.74 7.13 7.23
CA VAL A 114 -5.89 5.68 7.25
C VAL A 114 -6.31 5.18 8.65
N PRO A 115 -6.97 4.01 8.73
CA PRO A 115 -7.25 3.34 9.98
C PRO A 115 -5.97 2.95 10.74
N PRO A 116 -6.07 2.67 12.04
CA PRO A 116 -4.91 2.30 12.84
C PRO A 116 -4.28 0.98 12.38
N LEU A 117 -2.95 0.92 12.47
CA LEU A 117 -2.19 -0.33 12.52
C LEU A 117 -2.34 -0.92 13.93
N TYR A 118 -2.97 -2.09 14.04
CA TYR A 118 -3.14 -2.74 15.34
C TYR A 118 -1.89 -3.51 15.74
N LEU A 119 -1.34 -4.32 14.82
CA LEU A 119 -0.18 -5.17 15.05
C LEU A 119 0.69 -5.28 13.80
N GLU A 120 2.00 -5.19 14.00
CA GLU A 120 3.00 -5.79 13.12
C GLU A 120 3.15 -7.28 13.50
N LEU A 121 3.24 -8.16 12.50
CA LEU A 121 3.47 -9.60 12.64
C LEU A 121 4.79 -9.98 11.97
N ALA A 122 5.32 -11.18 12.23
CA ALA A 122 6.60 -11.60 11.67
C ALA A 122 6.61 -11.64 10.12
N ASN A 123 5.47 -11.93 9.51
CA ASN A 123 5.30 -11.99 8.05
C ASN A 123 4.00 -11.31 7.56
N GLY A 124 3.50 -10.30 8.30
CA GLY A 124 2.21 -9.70 7.98
C GLY A 124 1.86 -8.49 8.85
N LEU A 125 0.64 -7.98 8.67
CA LEU A 125 0.10 -6.84 9.39
C LEU A 125 -1.36 -7.09 9.79
N CYS A 126 -1.79 -6.52 10.91
CA CYS A 126 -3.18 -6.46 11.33
C CYS A 126 -3.59 -4.98 11.51
N TYR A 127 -4.58 -4.51 10.76
CA TYR A 127 -4.94 -3.08 10.69
C TYR A 127 -6.43 -2.87 10.41
N GLY A 128 -6.91 -1.64 10.55
CA GLY A 128 -8.32 -1.30 10.33
C GLY A 128 -8.72 -1.25 8.85
N TYR A 129 -10.00 -1.49 8.60
CA TYR A 129 -10.59 -1.42 7.26
C TYR A 129 -10.99 0.01 6.87
N ILE A 130 -10.84 0.35 5.58
CA ILE A 130 -11.39 1.57 5.00
C ILE A 130 -12.74 1.25 4.36
N PRO A 131 -13.85 1.85 4.84
CA PRO A 131 -15.17 1.61 4.26
C PRO A 131 -15.29 2.20 2.86
N GLY A 132 -16.01 1.50 2.00
CA GLY A 132 -16.33 1.94 0.65
C GLY A 132 -16.15 0.83 -0.37
N ARG A 133 -16.25 1.21 -1.64
CA ARG A 133 -15.98 0.33 -2.77
C ARG A 133 -14.73 0.80 -3.51
N PRO A 134 -13.93 -0.12 -4.09
CA PRO A 134 -12.90 0.26 -5.04
C PRO A 134 -13.51 1.05 -6.22
N PHE A 135 -12.70 1.91 -6.82
CA PHE A 135 -13.05 2.57 -8.07
C PHE A 135 -13.15 1.56 -9.21
N THR A 136 -13.98 1.89 -10.18
CA THR A 136 -13.96 1.31 -11.52
C THR A 136 -13.29 2.29 -12.50
N MET A 137 -12.97 1.83 -13.70
CA MET A 137 -12.45 2.72 -14.75
C MET A 137 -13.45 3.82 -15.14
N ASP A 138 -14.75 3.58 -14.98
CA ASP A 138 -15.77 4.61 -15.21
C ASP A 138 -15.69 5.72 -14.15
N ASP A 139 -15.39 5.38 -12.89
CA ASP A 139 -15.19 6.38 -11.84
C ASP A 139 -13.95 7.23 -12.10
N MET A 140 -12.89 6.64 -12.67
CA MET A 140 -11.68 7.39 -13.04
C MET A 140 -11.98 8.49 -14.07
N GLN A 141 -12.98 8.28 -14.93
CA GLN A 141 -13.40 9.23 -15.97
C GLN A 141 -14.52 10.19 -15.52
N ASP A 142 -15.08 10.01 -14.33
CA ASP A 142 -16.13 10.87 -13.81
C ASP A 142 -15.54 12.15 -13.18
N ASP A 143 -15.96 13.32 -13.69
CA ASP A 143 -15.46 14.62 -13.25
C ASP A 143 -15.60 14.85 -11.73
N VAL A 144 -16.69 14.36 -11.12
CA VAL A 144 -16.94 14.53 -9.69
C VAL A 144 -15.99 13.65 -8.88
N MET A 145 -15.77 12.42 -9.31
CA MET A 145 -14.80 11.51 -8.69
C MET A 145 -13.37 12.01 -8.87
N MET A 146 -12.98 12.49 -10.05
CA MET A 146 -11.67 13.10 -10.29
C MET A 146 -11.42 14.28 -9.33
N GLN A 147 -12.41 15.16 -9.12
CA GLN A 147 -12.29 16.25 -8.16
C GLN A 147 -12.14 15.75 -6.72
N ARG A 148 -12.82 14.67 -6.34
CA ARG A 148 -12.69 14.06 -5.00
C ARG A 148 -11.32 13.41 -4.84
N THR A 149 -10.82 12.71 -5.85
CA THR A 149 -9.47 12.14 -5.89
C THR A 149 -8.41 13.23 -5.76
N ALA A 150 -8.52 14.33 -6.51
CA ALA A 150 -7.59 15.45 -6.41
C ALA A 150 -7.56 16.05 -4.99
N ARG A 151 -8.70 16.17 -4.31
CA ARG A 151 -8.75 16.61 -2.89
C ARG A 151 -8.09 15.60 -1.96
N ALA A 152 -8.29 14.31 -2.19
CA ALA A 152 -7.66 13.25 -1.38
C ALA A 152 -6.14 13.24 -1.56
N VAL A 153 -5.65 13.36 -2.81
CA VAL A 153 -4.22 13.48 -3.13
C VAL A 153 -3.62 14.73 -2.50
N ALA A 154 -4.31 15.87 -2.58
CA ALA A 154 -3.84 17.10 -1.94
C ALA A 154 -3.72 16.96 -0.40
N ARG A 155 -4.65 16.24 0.24
CA ARG A 155 -4.57 15.94 1.69
C ARG A 155 -3.38 15.04 2.01
N LEU A 156 -3.12 14.03 1.18
CA LEU A 156 -1.95 13.15 1.31
C LEU A 156 -0.65 13.95 1.17
N HIS A 157 -0.54 14.78 0.13
CA HIS A 157 0.65 15.60 -0.15
C HIS A 157 0.92 16.65 0.95
N ALA A 158 -0.12 17.06 1.69
CA ALA A 158 0.01 17.97 2.83
C ALA A 158 0.50 17.29 4.12
N VAL A 159 0.59 15.96 4.17
CA VAL A 159 1.13 15.25 5.33
C VAL A 159 2.62 15.57 5.47
N PRO A 160 3.07 16.04 6.65
CA PRO A 160 4.48 16.26 6.89
C PRO A 160 5.28 14.97 6.71
N VAL A 161 6.29 15.01 5.84
CA VAL A 161 7.19 13.87 5.64
C VAL A 161 8.03 13.67 6.92
N PRO A 162 7.93 12.50 7.59
CA PRO A 162 8.75 12.17 8.74
C PRO A 162 10.23 12.15 8.36
N ASP A 163 11.09 12.66 9.25
CA ASP A 163 12.54 12.72 8.97
C ASP A 163 13.15 11.33 8.73
N THR A 164 12.58 10.26 9.29
CA THR A 164 12.99 8.87 9.04
C THR A 164 12.75 8.38 7.63
N LEU A 165 11.73 8.92 6.96
CA LEU A 165 11.41 8.57 5.59
C LEU A 165 12.16 9.47 4.59
N ARG A 166 12.75 10.57 5.05
CA ARG A 166 13.47 11.49 4.16
C ARG A 166 14.74 10.85 3.63
N SER A 167 14.98 11.11 2.36
CA SER A 167 16.19 10.71 1.64
C SER A 167 16.74 11.93 0.90
N PRO A 168 18.07 11.99 0.62
CA PRO A 168 18.64 13.05 -0.21
C PRO A 168 18.06 13.11 -1.63
N GLN A 169 17.44 12.02 -2.09
CA GLN A 169 16.84 11.90 -3.41
C GLN A 169 15.35 11.51 -3.28
N PRO A 170 14.49 12.00 -4.19
CA PRO A 170 13.12 11.51 -4.31
C PRO A 170 13.06 9.98 -4.44
N TYR A 171 12.04 9.37 -3.83
CA TYR A 171 11.87 7.91 -3.77
C TYR A 171 12.02 7.20 -5.12
N VAL A 172 11.46 7.78 -6.19
CA VAL A 172 11.43 7.19 -7.53
C VAL A 172 12.83 6.82 -8.03
N TRP A 173 13.84 7.66 -7.82
CA TRP A 173 15.18 7.44 -8.35
C TRP A 173 15.87 6.26 -7.69
N ASN A 174 15.77 6.18 -6.35
CA ASN A 174 16.30 5.05 -5.60
C ASN A 174 15.60 3.75 -6.02
N LYS A 175 14.28 3.79 -6.22
CA LYS A 175 13.50 2.62 -6.62
C LYS A 175 13.84 2.13 -8.03
N ILE A 176 13.96 3.04 -9.01
CA ILE A 176 14.38 2.70 -10.37
C ILE A 176 15.75 1.99 -10.34
N ARG A 177 16.73 2.53 -9.59
CA ARG A 177 18.07 1.91 -9.48
C ARG A 177 18.02 0.55 -8.79
N GLN A 178 17.20 0.40 -7.75
CA GLN A 178 16.98 -0.90 -7.10
C GLN A 178 16.47 -1.94 -8.09
N PHE A 179 15.49 -1.57 -8.94
CA PHE A 179 14.98 -2.46 -9.98
C PHE A 179 16.05 -2.78 -11.03
N LEU A 180 16.78 -1.79 -11.53
CA LEU A 180 17.86 -2.00 -12.50
C LEU A 180 18.93 -2.96 -11.99
N ASN A 181 19.33 -2.83 -10.72
CA ASN A 181 20.34 -3.70 -10.10
C ASN A 181 19.87 -5.16 -9.95
N THR A 182 18.56 -5.40 -10.01
CA THR A 182 18.01 -6.75 -9.94
C THR A 182 17.97 -7.42 -11.31
N VAL A 183 18.01 -6.65 -12.40
CA VAL A 183 18.02 -7.19 -13.75
C VAL A 183 19.43 -7.69 -14.09
N THR A 184 19.55 -8.96 -14.45
CA THR A 184 20.84 -9.63 -14.72
C THR A 184 21.36 -9.43 -16.14
N GLY A 185 20.59 -8.78 -17.02
CA GLY A 185 20.95 -8.48 -18.42
C GLY A 185 21.00 -9.70 -19.34
N SER A 186 20.96 -10.89 -18.78
CA SER A 186 20.77 -12.18 -19.44
C SER A 186 19.73 -12.98 -18.69
N PHE A 187 18.84 -13.62 -19.44
CA PHE A 187 17.76 -14.43 -18.92
C PHE A 187 17.98 -15.89 -19.28
N THR A 188 17.41 -16.82 -18.49
CA THR A 188 17.43 -18.26 -18.81
C THR A 188 16.84 -18.56 -20.19
N ASP A 189 15.93 -17.71 -20.64
CA ASP A 189 15.35 -17.72 -21.98
C ASP A 189 16.15 -16.82 -22.93
N LEU A 190 16.78 -17.42 -23.94
CA LEU A 190 17.54 -16.71 -24.97
C LEU A 190 16.67 -15.77 -25.80
N HIS A 191 15.40 -16.10 -26.03
CA HIS A 191 14.48 -15.24 -26.77
C HIS A 191 14.16 -13.96 -25.98
N LYS A 192 13.98 -14.07 -24.65
CA LYS A 192 13.85 -12.89 -23.78
C LYS A 192 15.11 -12.04 -23.77
N THR A 193 16.27 -12.68 -23.78
CA THR A 193 17.57 -11.98 -23.85
C THR A 193 17.72 -11.20 -25.17
N GLN A 194 17.40 -11.84 -26.30
CA GLN A 194 17.43 -11.17 -27.61
C GLN A 194 16.44 -10.01 -27.68
N LYS A 195 15.19 -10.22 -27.26
CA LYS A 195 14.16 -9.18 -27.26
C LYS A 195 14.54 -8.00 -26.36
N PHE A 196 15.14 -8.25 -25.20
CA PHE A 196 15.65 -7.20 -24.33
C PHE A 196 16.75 -6.38 -25.03
N GLN A 197 17.69 -7.05 -25.68
CA GLN A 197 18.77 -6.37 -26.42
C GLN A 197 18.25 -5.59 -27.63
N GLU A 198 17.23 -6.10 -28.34
CA GLU A 198 16.62 -5.41 -29.47
C GLU A 198 15.86 -4.14 -29.05
N ILE A 199 15.11 -4.20 -27.93
CA ILE A 199 14.27 -3.09 -27.48
C ILE A 199 15.09 -2.05 -26.69
N PHE A 200 15.95 -2.51 -25.79
CA PHE A 200 16.62 -1.66 -24.80
C PHE A 200 18.14 -1.55 -25.02
N GLY A 201 18.71 -2.32 -25.96
CA GLY A 201 20.16 -2.38 -26.19
C GLY A 201 20.87 -3.15 -25.08
N SER A 202 21.17 -2.48 -23.97
CA SER A 202 21.84 -3.08 -22.82
C SER A 202 21.42 -2.41 -21.52
N LEU A 203 21.69 -3.04 -20.37
CA LEU A 203 21.46 -2.41 -19.07
C LEU A 203 22.26 -1.12 -18.89
N ALA A 204 23.44 -1.00 -19.51
CA ALA A 204 24.21 0.23 -19.47
C ALA A 204 23.46 1.39 -20.16
N VAL A 205 22.88 1.12 -21.34
CA VAL A 205 22.06 2.10 -22.09
C VAL A 205 20.85 2.53 -21.25
N VAL A 206 20.11 1.57 -20.67
CA VAL A 206 18.96 1.91 -19.82
C VAL A 206 19.39 2.73 -18.59
N SER A 207 20.53 2.41 -17.99
CA SER A 207 21.07 3.19 -16.87
C SER A 207 21.42 4.62 -17.29
N GLU A 208 22.05 4.80 -18.45
CA GLU A 208 22.39 6.11 -19.01
C GLU A 208 21.14 6.95 -19.31
N GLU A 209 20.08 6.34 -19.85
CA GLU A 209 18.78 7.01 -20.09
C GLU A 209 18.13 7.46 -18.77
N VAL A 210 18.21 6.64 -17.71
CA VAL A 210 17.73 7.02 -16.38
C VAL A 210 18.55 8.17 -15.80
N ASP A 211 19.88 8.15 -15.98
CA ASP A 211 20.77 9.26 -15.58
C ASP A 211 20.40 10.56 -16.32
N ALA A 212 20.19 10.49 -17.63
CA ALA A 212 19.79 11.63 -18.45
C ALA A 212 18.42 12.19 -18.02
N LEU A 213 17.43 11.32 -17.81
CA LEU A 213 16.09 11.71 -17.34
C LEU A 213 16.16 12.37 -15.96
N GLN A 214 16.92 11.80 -15.03
CA GLN A 214 17.11 12.38 -13.70
C GLN A 214 17.76 13.76 -13.80
N MET A 215 18.77 13.93 -14.66
CA MET A 215 19.44 15.21 -14.87
C MET A 215 18.51 16.29 -15.44
N GLU A 216 17.67 15.94 -16.41
CA GLU A 216 16.69 16.86 -16.98
C GLU A 216 15.65 17.29 -15.93
N LEU A 217 15.11 16.32 -15.18
CA LEU A 217 14.07 16.57 -14.19
C LEU A 217 14.57 17.23 -12.90
N ARG A 218 15.89 17.34 -12.67
CA ARG A 218 16.45 18.13 -11.55
C ARG A 218 16.07 19.60 -11.62
N GLN A 219 15.76 20.11 -12.82
CA GLN A 219 15.33 21.50 -13.01
C GLN A 219 13.83 21.70 -12.75
N SER A 220 13.08 20.63 -12.51
CA SER A 220 11.66 20.71 -12.17
C SER A 220 11.45 21.35 -10.79
N GLU A 221 10.50 22.28 -10.70
CA GLU A 221 10.12 22.95 -9.44
C GLU A 221 9.15 22.12 -8.58
N SER A 222 8.93 20.84 -8.91
CA SER A 222 8.02 19.99 -8.14
C SER A 222 8.51 19.81 -6.71
N SER A 223 7.64 20.11 -5.75
CA SER A 223 7.93 19.94 -4.32
C SER A 223 8.08 18.45 -3.95
N LEU A 224 8.97 18.17 -3.02
CA LEU A 224 9.09 16.87 -2.35
C LEU A 224 8.03 16.78 -1.26
N VAL A 225 7.07 15.88 -1.44
CA VAL A 225 5.90 15.70 -0.55
C VAL A 225 5.70 14.22 -0.23
N PHE A 226 4.80 13.92 0.71
CA PHE A 226 4.39 12.54 0.95
C PHE A 226 3.51 12.08 -0.22
N CYS A 227 3.98 11.10 -1.00
CA CYS A 227 3.27 10.56 -2.16
C CYS A 227 2.79 9.13 -1.90
N HIS A 228 1.76 8.71 -2.63
CA HIS A 228 1.34 7.32 -2.66
C HIS A 228 2.26 6.47 -3.55
N ASN A 229 2.68 7.05 -4.68
CA ASN A 229 3.52 6.45 -5.73
C ASN A 229 2.86 5.31 -6.51
N ASP A 230 1.59 5.00 -6.25
CA ASP A 230 0.85 3.90 -6.90
C ASP A 230 -0.67 4.16 -6.93
N LEU A 231 -1.06 5.30 -7.51
CA LEU A 231 -2.46 5.76 -7.58
C LEU A 231 -3.27 5.08 -8.68
N LEU A 232 -3.21 3.74 -8.75
CA LEU A 232 -4.01 2.92 -9.65
C LEU A 232 -5.47 2.84 -9.21
N CYS A 233 -6.35 2.50 -10.15
CA CYS A 233 -7.80 2.45 -9.93
C CYS A 233 -8.20 1.58 -8.72
N GLY A 234 -7.56 0.42 -8.55
CA GLY A 234 -7.84 -0.49 -7.44
C GLY A 234 -7.49 0.05 -6.04
N ASN A 235 -6.62 1.07 -5.95
CA ASN A 235 -6.15 1.64 -4.69
C ASN A 235 -7.00 2.84 -4.25
N LEU A 236 -7.98 3.26 -5.05
CA LEU A 236 -8.92 4.32 -4.71
C LEU A 236 -10.23 3.72 -4.19
N ILE A 237 -10.65 4.15 -3.00
CA ILE A 237 -11.88 3.70 -2.36
C ILE A 237 -12.86 4.87 -2.28
N PHE A 238 -14.04 4.70 -2.88
CA PHE A 238 -15.15 5.63 -2.74
C PHE A 238 -16.09 5.19 -1.61
N ASP A 239 -16.26 6.06 -0.63
CA ASP A 239 -17.26 5.91 0.41
C ASP A 239 -18.50 6.74 0.08
N SER A 240 -19.56 6.07 -0.35
CA SER A 240 -20.84 6.73 -0.67
C SER A 240 -21.53 7.40 0.51
N SER A 241 -21.23 7.00 1.76
CA SER A 241 -21.86 7.55 2.95
C SER A 241 -21.32 8.94 3.30
N THR A 242 -20.01 9.14 3.12
CA THR A 242 -19.33 10.42 3.35
C THR A 242 -19.09 11.22 2.07
N GLY A 243 -19.18 10.55 0.92
CA GLY A 243 -18.77 11.07 -0.38
C GLY A 243 -17.25 11.22 -0.50
N ASN A 244 -16.44 10.70 0.42
CA ASN A 244 -14.99 10.87 0.35
C ASN A 244 -14.33 9.79 -0.51
N VAL A 245 -13.16 10.14 -1.03
CA VAL A 245 -12.23 9.20 -1.66
C VAL A 245 -11.06 9.02 -0.69
N SER A 246 -10.75 7.77 -0.42
CA SER A 246 -9.62 7.34 0.40
C SER A 246 -8.69 6.48 -0.46
N MET A 247 -7.43 6.33 -0.04
CA MET A 247 -6.47 5.45 -0.72
C MET A 247 -6.06 4.31 0.21
N VAL A 248 -5.73 3.18 -0.40
CA VAL A 248 -5.21 1.97 0.26
C VAL A 248 -3.92 1.50 -0.44
N ASP A 249 -3.22 0.58 0.21
CA ASP A 249 -2.01 -0.07 -0.34
C ASP A 249 -0.81 0.87 -0.54
N TYR A 250 -0.32 1.41 0.57
CA TYR A 250 0.82 2.33 0.59
C TYR A 250 2.19 1.62 0.61
N GLU A 251 2.33 0.47 -0.02
CA GLU A 251 3.60 -0.29 -0.03
C GLU A 251 4.74 0.47 -0.73
N TYR A 252 4.39 1.34 -1.70
CA TYR A 252 5.31 2.29 -2.34
C TYR A 252 5.25 3.69 -1.74
N GLY A 253 4.44 3.91 -0.69
CA GLY A 253 4.23 5.22 -0.09
C GLY A 253 5.52 5.81 0.48
N GLY A 254 5.70 7.11 0.32
CA GLY A 254 6.88 7.79 0.84
C GLY A 254 7.19 9.12 0.13
N PRO A 255 8.23 9.82 0.57
CA PRO A 255 8.58 11.12 0.03
C PRO A 255 9.04 11.06 -1.42
N ASN A 256 8.29 11.72 -2.29
CA ASN A 256 8.57 11.80 -3.71
C ASN A 256 8.12 13.15 -4.29
N LEU A 257 8.33 13.37 -5.58
CA LEU A 257 7.87 14.57 -6.26
C LEU A 257 6.34 14.54 -6.40
N ALA A 258 5.65 15.62 -6.01
CA ALA A 258 4.20 15.72 -6.16
C ALA A 258 3.73 15.46 -7.60
N ALA A 259 4.48 15.99 -8.58
CA ALA A 259 4.19 15.81 -10.00
C ALA A 259 4.32 14.35 -10.45
N TYR A 260 5.18 13.54 -9.81
CA TYR A 260 5.30 12.12 -10.13
C TYR A 260 4.01 11.38 -9.76
N ASP A 261 3.49 11.62 -8.56
CA ASP A 261 2.28 10.94 -8.06
C ASP A 261 1.05 11.26 -8.93
N ILE A 262 0.93 12.54 -9.32
CA ILE A 262 -0.14 13.01 -10.23
C ILE A 262 0.04 12.43 -11.64
N GLY A 263 1.27 12.47 -12.18
CA GLY A 263 1.57 11.93 -13.50
C GLY A 263 1.33 10.42 -13.57
N ASN A 264 1.71 9.69 -12.52
CA ASN A 264 1.40 8.27 -12.36
C ASN A 264 -0.10 8.04 -12.40
N HIS A 265 -0.87 8.78 -11.60
CA HIS A 265 -2.33 8.66 -11.60
C HIS A 265 -2.94 8.88 -13.00
N PHE A 266 -2.43 9.83 -13.79
CA PHE A 266 -2.88 10.02 -15.17
C PHE A 266 -2.53 8.85 -16.10
N CYS A 267 -1.37 8.22 -15.94
CA CYS A 267 -1.03 7.02 -16.69
C CYS A 267 -2.02 5.87 -16.43
N GLU A 268 -2.55 5.78 -15.20
CA GLU A 268 -3.50 4.74 -14.81
C GLU A 268 -4.88 4.86 -15.47
N PHE A 269 -5.18 5.98 -16.16
CA PHE A 269 -6.39 6.12 -16.97
C PHE A 269 -6.39 5.17 -18.18
N ALA A 270 -5.22 4.72 -18.62
CA ALA A 270 -5.08 3.74 -19.69
C ALA A 270 -5.63 2.35 -19.28
N GLY A 271 -5.70 2.08 -17.97
CA GLY A 271 -6.18 0.83 -17.41
C GLY A 271 -5.24 -0.36 -17.62
N PRO A 272 -5.55 -1.51 -17.00
CA PRO A 272 -4.65 -2.67 -16.91
C PRO A 272 -4.43 -3.43 -18.22
N LEU A 273 -5.17 -3.12 -19.29
CA LEU A 273 -5.20 -3.92 -20.52
C LEU A 273 -4.79 -3.16 -21.78
N PHE A 274 -4.64 -1.83 -21.74
CA PHE A 274 -4.33 -1.05 -22.94
C PHE A 274 -3.45 0.16 -22.62
N CYS A 275 -2.14 0.07 -22.88
CA CYS A 275 -1.28 1.24 -23.00
C CYS A 275 -1.61 2.01 -24.30
N SER A 276 -2.79 2.63 -24.38
CA SER A 276 -3.17 3.51 -25.49
C SER A 276 -3.13 4.96 -24.99
N PHE A 277 -1.95 5.58 -25.10
CA PHE A 277 -1.73 7.00 -24.73
C PHE A 277 -2.21 7.99 -25.80
N THR A 278 -3.22 7.62 -26.61
CA THR A 278 -3.73 8.52 -27.65
C THR A 278 -4.79 9.44 -27.03
N LEU A 279 -4.51 10.75 -27.05
CA LEU A 279 -5.46 11.82 -26.71
C LEU A 279 -6.66 11.83 -27.66
#